data_AF-A0A9D2GD78-F1
#
_entry.id   AF-A0A9D2GD78-F1
#
_cell.length_a   1.000
_cell.length_b   1.000
_cell.length_c   1.000
_cell.angle_alpha   90.00
_cell.angle_beta   90.00
_cell.angle_gamma   90.00
#
_symmetry.space_group_name_H-M   'P 1'
#
loop_
_entity.id
_entity.type
_entity.pdbx_description
1 polymer ?
#
loop_
_entity_poly.entity_id
_entity_poly.type
_entity_poly.pdbx_seq_one_letter_code
_entity_poly.pdbx_strand_id
1 'polypeptide(L)'
;MKKLFVGLVSMLLMLCITGCSGESEEPISTESETESTPTQLDSYVGGELTDLMAAVEELGYEATYYNQGEDWTEILPMDDTWSQDFLVGELDEDPDAKTVSVDLKLKVNAEQEEMEGALEEKLNTVSAWKAVEKYGRIFYGTDDFEVDYLVGQISAFAEDENTWSLKATGKLYGSDVTCEAMVTGTSENPEVLSLNVY
;
A
#
# COMPACT_ATOMS: atom_id res chain seq x y z
N MET A 1 18.16 -9.23 -29.36
CA MET A 1 19.02 -8.09 -29.69
C MET A 1 19.42 -7.41 -28.38
N LYS A 2 20.69 -7.52 -27.99
CA LYS A 2 21.25 -6.93 -26.77
C LYS A 2 21.42 -5.42 -26.99
N LYS A 3 20.81 -4.59 -26.14
CA LYS A 3 21.14 -3.16 -26.05
C LYS A 3 22.05 -2.95 -24.84
N LEU A 4 23.32 -2.69 -25.12
CA LEU A 4 24.28 -2.11 -24.20
C LEU A 4 23.85 -0.67 -23.91
N PHE A 5 23.76 -0.30 -22.63
CA PHE A 5 23.79 1.09 -22.21
C PHE A 5 25.06 1.31 -21.38
N VAL A 6 26.02 1.98 -22.00
CA VAL A 6 27.17 2.61 -21.36
C VAL A 6 26.74 4.05 -21.08
N GLY A 7 26.78 4.47 -19.81
CA GLY A 7 26.39 5.80 -19.38
C GLY A 7 27.25 6.26 -18.22
N LEU A 8 28.38 6.87 -18.56
CA LEU A 8 29.33 7.53 -17.70
C LEU A 8 28.79 8.92 -17.33
N VAL A 9 28.59 9.22 -16.04
CA VAL A 9 28.41 10.61 -15.56
C VAL A 9 29.34 10.85 -14.37
N SER A 10 30.26 11.76 -14.61
CA SER A 10 31.19 12.40 -13.69
C SER A 10 30.45 13.47 -12.89
N MET A 11 30.70 13.58 -11.58
CA MET A 11 30.99 14.90 -10.98
C MET A 11 31.62 14.78 -9.59
N LEU A 12 32.75 15.47 -9.43
CA LEU A 12 33.40 15.76 -8.16
C LEU A 12 32.50 16.61 -7.25
N LEU A 13 32.56 16.36 -5.95
CA LEU A 13 32.36 17.39 -4.94
C LEU A 13 33.43 17.24 -3.86
N MET A 14 34.46 18.09 -3.97
CA MET A 14 35.36 18.42 -2.86
C MET A 14 34.60 19.31 -1.89
N LEU A 15 34.63 18.98 -0.60
CA LEU A 15 34.40 19.95 0.47
C LEU A 15 35.57 19.92 1.45
N CYS A 16 36.03 21.13 1.77
CA CYS A 16 37.30 21.43 2.41
C CYS A 16 37.28 21.15 3.91
N ILE A 17 38.40 20.66 4.44
CA ILE A 17 38.69 20.58 5.88
C ILE A 17 39.19 21.97 6.33
N THR A 18 38.42 22.65 7.18
CA THR A 18 38.95 23.72 8.05
C THR A 18 38.14 23.81 9.33
N GLY A 19 38.81 23.82 10.48
CA GLY A 19 38.32 24.49 11.69
C GLY A 19 38.06 23.60 12.90
N CYS A 20 38.97 23.64 13.86
CA CYS A 20 38.87 23.05 15.18
C CYS A 20 38.09 24.02 16.11
N SER A 21 36.97 23.59 16.69
CA SER A 21 36.40 24.14 17.93
C SER A 21 35.40 23.13 18.47
N GLY A 22 35.60 22.67 19.70
CA GLY A 22 34.74 21.68 20.33
C GLY A 22 33.39 22.24 20.71
N GLU A 23 32.34 21.55 20.30
CA GLU A 23 31.07 21.42 21.01
C GLU A 23 30.45 20.09 20.56
N SER A 24 29.84 19.37 21.49
CA SER A 24 29.32 18.01 21.33
C SER A 24 28.14 17.95 20.37
N GLU A 25 28.26 17.19 19.29
CA GLU A 25 27.13 16.81 18.42
C GLU A 25 27.12 15.30 18.21
N GLU A 26 25.95 14.71 18.44
CA GLU A 26 25.66 13.29 18.31
C GLU A 26 25.85 12.82 16.85
N PRO A 27 26.32 11.58 16.62
CA PRO A 27 26.49 11.11 15.25
C PRO A 27 25.10 10.91 14.59
N ILE A 28 24.81 11.72 13.58
CA ILE A 28 23.78 11.46 12.59
C ILE A 28 24.11 10.10 11.94
N SER A 29 23.33 9.09 12.29
CA SER A 29 23.28 7.81 11.60
C SER A 29 22.71 8.08 10.21
N THR A 30 23.59 8.15 9.22
CA THR A 30 23.17 8.12 7.83
C THR A 30 22.81 6.67 7.55
N GLU A 31 21.51 6.35 7.58
CA GLU A 31 21.00 5.09 7.05
C GLU A 31 21.43 5.02 5.58
N SER A 32 22.44 4.21 5.33
CA SER A 32 22.80 3.77 4.00
C SER A 32 21.68 2.84 3.58
N GLU A 33 20.82 3.28 2.65
CA GLU A 33 20.04 2.35 1.83
C GLU A 33 21.03 1.39 1.18
N THR A 34 21.17 0.21 1.76
CA THR A 34 21.81 -0.93 1.13
C THR A 34 20.88 -1.34 0.00
N GLU A 35 21.26 -1.02 -1.24
CA GLU A 35 20.75 -1.76 -2.41
C GLU A 35 21.03 -3.25 -2.14
N SER A 36 19.98 -4.00 -1.81
CA SER A 36 20.05 -5.44 -1.68
C SER A 36 20.39 -6.02 -3.05
N THR A 37 21.42 -6.85 -3.08
CA THR A 37 21.73 -7.61 -4.29
C THR A 37 20.65 -8.66 -4.48
N PRO A 38 20.07 -8.84 -5.69
CA PRO A 38 19.01 -9.81 -5.90
C PRO A 38 19.43 -11.21 -5.43
N THR A 39 18.66 -11.78 -4.53
CA THR A 39 18.92 -13.10 -3.92
C THR A 39 18.24 -14.21 -4.73
N GLN A 40 18.38 -15.47 -4.28
CA GLN A 40 17.80 -16.62 -5.00
C GLN A 40 16.28 -16.70 -4.83
N LEU A 41 15.74 -16.14 -3.74
CA LEU A 41 14.32 -16.20 -3.42
C LEU A 41 13.55 -14.91 -3.78
N ASP A 42 14.22 -13.80 -4.09
CA ASP A 42 13.57 -12.53 -4.45
C ASP A 42 12.57 -12.63 -5.61
N SER A 43 12.76 -13.58 -6.54
CA SER A 43 11.83 -13.76 -7.66
C SER A 43 10.44 -14.25 -7.25
N TYR A 44 10.27 -14.69 -6.01
CA TYR A 44 9.00 -15.17 -5.48
C TYR A 44 8.15 -14.07 -4.85
N VAL A 45 8.70 -12.88 -4.60
CA VAL A 45 7.97 -11.73 -4.07
C VAL A 45 6.78 -11.38 -4.97
N GLY A 46 5.59 -11.28 -4.36
CA GLY A 46 4.30 -11.08 -5.03
C GLY A 46 3.67 -12.34 -5.61
N GLY A 47 4.37 -13.48 -5.59
CA GLY A 47 3.89 -14.77 -6.08
C GLY A 47 3.17 -15.60 -5.02
N GLU A 48 2.80 -16.82 -5.39
CA GLU A 48 2.15 -17.80 -4.53
C GLU A 48 3.07 -18.23 -3.38
N LEU A 49 2.58 -18.18 -2.12
CA LEU A 49 3.37 -18.61 -0.97
C LEU A 49 3.78 -20.09 -1.08
N THR A 50 2.90 -20.94 -1.62
CA THR A 50 3.18 -22.38 -1.78
C THR A 50 4.38 -22.66 -2.68
N ASP A 51 4.60 -21.81 -3.70
CA ASP A 51 5.73 -21.96 -4.61
C ASP A 51 7.05 -21.59 -3.91
N LEU A 52 7.03 -20.56 -3.05
CA LEU A 52 8.17 -20.20 -2.21
C LEU A 52 8.47 -21.30 -1.19
N MET A 53 7.46 -21.83 -0.51
CA MET A 53 7.65 -22.90 0.49
C MET A 53 8.34 -24.13 -0.12
N ALA A 54 7.93 -24.53 -1.33
CA ALA A 54 8.57 -25.61 -2.06
C ALA A 54 10.03 -25.30 -2.41
N ALA A 55 10.32 -24.06 -2.82
CA ALA A 55 11.69 -23.62 -3.15
C ALA A 55 12.59 -23.57 -1.91
N VAL A 56 12.08 -23.09 -0.77
CA VAL A 56 12.78 -23.08 0.52
C VAL A 56 13.20 -24.49 0.92
N GLU A 57 12.29 -25.46 0.81
CA GLU A 57 12.59 -26.87 1.11
C GLU A 57 13.64 -27.45 0.14
N GLU A 58 13.49 -27.21 -1.17
CA GLU A 58 14.43 -27.71 -2.20
C GLU A 58 15.84 -27.14 -2.02
N LEU A 59 15.94 -25.86 -1.65
CA LEU A 59 17.21 -25.16 -1.47
C LEU A 59 17.83 -25.36 -0.08
N GLY A 60 17.10 -26.01 0.83
CA GLY A 60 17.54 -26.31 2.20
C GLY A 60 17.64 -25.08 3.10
N TYR A 61 16.72 -24.12 2.93
CA TYR A 61 16.59 -22.96 3.82
C TYR A 61 15.66 -23.26 4.99
N GLU A 62 15.87 -22.56 6.11
CA GLU A 62 14.89 -22.44 7.19
C GLU A 62 14.09 -21.14 6.98
N ALA A 63 12.75 -21.22 6.99
CA ALA A 63 11.89 -20.07 6.78
C ALA A 63 11.11 -19.70 8.04
N THR A 64 10.93 -18.39 8.25
CA THR A 64 10.02 -17.82 9.25
C THR A 64 8.98 -16.96 8.52
N TYR A 65 7.71 -17.16 8.84
CA TYR A 65 6.59 -16.50 8.16
C TYR A 65 5.85 -15.58 9.12
N TYR A 66 5.69 -14.31 8.75
CA TYR A 66 5.08 -13.29 9.59
C TYR A 66 3.75 -12.82 9.01
N ASN A 67 2.67 -12.88 9.79
CA ASN A 67 1.40 -12.26 9.45
C ASN A 67 1.18 -11.04 10.35
N GLN A 68 1.22 -9.84 9.77
CA GLN A 68 1.05 -8.58 10.52
C GLN A 68 2.02 -8.46 11.73
N GLY A 69 3.26 -8.92 11.55
CA GLY A 69 4.30 -8.89 12.58
C GLY A 69 4.25 -10.03 13.61
N GLU A 70 3.29 -10.96 13.50
CA GLU A 70 3.23 -12.16 14.33
C GLU A 70 3.86 -13.35 13.59
N ASP A 71 4.69 -14.13 14.28
CA ASP A 71 5.28 -15.37 13.74
C ASP A 71 4.22 -16.47 13.61
N TRP A 72 3.95 -16.86 12.37
CA TRP A 72 2.97 -17.86 11.95
C TRP A 72 3.62 -19.14 11.40
N THR A 73 4.92 -19.33 11.61
CA THR A 73 5.70 -20.47 11.07
C THR A 73 5.14 -21.82 11.47
N GLU A 74 4.69 -21.95 12.72
CA GLU A 74 4.08 -23.17 13.26
C GLU A 74 2.58 -23.25 12.98
N ILE A 75 1.96 -22.14 12.55
CA ILE A 75 0.52 -22.01 12.33
C ILE A 75 0.17 -22.43 10.91
N LEU A 76 0.90 -21.92 9.91
CA LEU A 76 0.68 -22.22 8.49
C LEU A 76 0.61 -23.73 8.18
N PRO A 77 1.47 -24.61 8.73
CA PRO A 77 1.43 -26.04 8.41
C PRO A 77 0.30 -26.81 9.11
N MET A 78 -0.43 -26.19 10.05
CA MET A 78 -1.54 -26.85 10.73
C MET A 78 -2.74 -27.07 9.81
N ASP A 79 -2.86 -26.26 8.76
CA ASP A 79 -3.89 -26.34 7.73
C ASP A 79 -3.29 -26.00 6.37
N ASP A 80 -3.26 -26.99 5.47
CA ASP A 80 -2.66 -26.86 4.13
C ASP A 80 -3.40 -25.86 3.23
N THR A 81 -4.60 -25.43 3.63
CA THR A 81 -5.36 -24.39 2.91
C THR A 81 -4.90 -22.98 3.25
N TRP A 82 -4.37 -22.74 4.45
CA TRP A 82 -4.01 -21.38 4.86
C TRP A 82 -2.91 -20.80 4.00
N SER A 83 -1.90 -21.60 3.66
CA SER A 83 -0.83 -21.18 2.75
C SER A 83 -1.34 -20.74 1.37
N GLN A 84 -2.51 -21.23 0.94
CA GLN A 84 -3.10 -20.89 -0.37
C GLN A 84 -3.81 -19.53 -0.37
N ASP A 85 -4.08 -18.94 0.80
CA ASP A 85 -4.72 -17.63 0.93
C ASP A 85 -3.71 -16.47 0.96
N PHE A 86 -2.40 -16.79 0.98
CA PHE A 86 -1.33 -15.81 1.05
C PHE A 86 -0.47 -15.77 -0.22
N LEU A 87 0.04 -14.58 -0.50
CA LEU A 87 1.14 -14.29 -1.39
C LEU A 87 2.39 -14.00 -0.57
N VAL A 88 3.54 -14.12 -1.22
CA VAL A 88 4.83 -13.66 -0.68
C VAL A 88 4.84 -12.14 -0.67
N GLY A 89 4.91 -11.53 0.51
CA GLY A 89 5.11 -10.09 0.68
C GLY A 89 6.60 -9.73 0.66
N GLU A 90 7.04 -8.94 1.63
CA GLU A 90 8.47 -8.65 1.80
C GLU A 90 9.24 -9.90 2.18
N LEU A 91 10.47 -10.00 1.70
CA LEU A 91 11.33 -11.16 1.89
C LEU A 91 12.73 -10.67 2.27
N ASP A 92 13.26 -11.23 3.36
CA ASP A 92 14.61 -10.98 3.85
C ASP A 92 15.38 -12.30 3.91
N GLU A 93 16.33 -12.50 2.99
CA GLU A 93 17.12 -13.72 2.86
C GLU A 93 18.52 -13.51 3.46
N ASP A 94 18.97 -14.46 4.29
CA ASP A 94 20.38 -14.66 4.66
C ASP A 94 20.91 -15.91 3.96
N PRO A 95 21.64 -15.77 2.83
CA PRO A 95 22.14 -16.90 2.08
C PRO A 95 23.25 -17.69 2.80
N ASP A 96 23.98 -17.04 3.71
CA ASP A 96 25.10 -17.64 4.45
C ASP A 96 24.57 -18.51 5.59
N ALA A 97 23.56 -18.02 6.32
CA ALA A 97 22.86 -18.78 7.36
C ALA A 97 21.82 -19.76 6.80
N LYS A 98 21.46 -19.63 5.51
CA LYS A 98 20.36 -20.37 4.88
C LYS A 98 19.04 -20.15 5.60
N THR A 99 18.75 -18.90 5.94
CA THR A 99 17.47 -18.52 6.55
C THR A 99 16.75 -17.49 5.70
N VAL A 100 15.41 -17.49 5.77
CA VAL A 100 14.58 -16.48 5.11
C VAL A 100 13.43 -16.06 6.02
N SER A 101 13.18 -14.76 6.12
CA SER A 101 12.00 -14.20 6.76
C SER A 101 11.05 -13.69 5.68
N VAL A 102 9.76 -14.00 5.82
CA VAL A 102 8.73 -13.69 4.82
C VAL A 102 7.56 -13.01 5.50
N ASP A 103 7.26 -11.77 5.11
CA ASP A 103 6.00 -11.14 5.45
C ASP A 103 4.89 -11.65 4.52
N LEU A 104 3.79 -12.08 5.10
CA LEU A 104 2.67 -12.67 4.38
C LEU A 104 1.69 -11.58 3.93
N LYS A 105 1.28 -11.64 2.66
CA LYS A 105 0.23 -10.77 2.12
C LYS A 105 -1.02 -11.58 1.79
N LEU A 106 -2.16 -11.27 2.40
CA LEU A 106 -3.41 -11.92 2.05
C LEU A 106 -3.79 -11.61 0.59
N LYS A 107 -4.16 -12.64 -0.18
CA LYS A 107 -4.59 -12.51 -1.58
C LYS A 107 -5.73 -11.52 -1.74
N VAL A 108 -6.75 -11.63 -0.89
CA VAL A 108 -7.91 -10.73 -0.93
C VAL A 108 -7.51 -9.26 -0.76
N ASN A 109 -6.50 -8.96 0.06
CA ASN A 109 -6.02 -7.59 0.23
C ASN A 109 -5.23 -7.14 -1.00
N ALA A 110 -4.41 -8.02 -1.59
CA ALA A 110 -3.68 -7.71 -2.81
C ALA A 110 -4.62 -7.44 -4.01
N GLU A 111 -5.66 -8.27 -4.17
CA GLU A 111 -6.69 -8.10 -5.19
C GLU A 111 -7.46 -6.78 -4.98
N GLN A 112 -7.78 -6.46 -3.73
CA GLN A 112 -8.43 -5.20 -3.38
C GLN A 112 -7.54 -3.99 -3.72
N GLU A 113 -6.25 -4.02 -3.36
CA GLU A 113 -5.29 -2.96 -3.68
C GLU A 113 -5.11 -2.77 -5.19
N GLU A 114 -5.08 -3.85 -5.97
CA GLU A 114 -5.01 -3.79 -7.43
C GLU A 114 -6.27 -3.15 -8.02
N MET A 115 -7.45 -3.55 -7.52
CA MET A 115 -8.73 -2.99 -7.94
C MET A 115 -8.85 -1.50 -7.60
N GLU A 116 -8.42 -1.11 -6.40
CA GLU A 116 -8.37 0.27 -5.96
C GLU A 116 -7.40 1.10 -6.79
N GLY A 117 -6.20 0.58 -7.08
CA GLY A 117 -5.23 1.24 -7.96
C GLY A 117 -5.79 1.46 -9.36
N ALA A 118 -6.39 0.44 -9.96
CA ALA A 118 -7.01 0.53 -11.28
C ALA A 118 -8.22 1.49 -11.31
N LEU A 119 -9.01 1.53 -10.24
CA LEU A 119 -10.11 2.46 -10.10
C LEU A 119 -9.60 3.89 -9.90
N GLU A 120 -8.60 4.11 -9.06
CA GLU A 120 -8.01 5.43 -8.78
C GLU A 120 -7.46 6.10 -10.05
N GLU A 121 -6.90 5.31 -10.98
CA GLU A 121 -6.47 5.81 -12.30
C GLU A 121 -7.63 6.36 -13.15
N LYS A 122 -8.81 5.71 -13.09
CA LYS A 122 -10.01 6.12 -13.86
C LYS A 122 -10.78 7.24 -13.16
N LEU A 123 -11.02 7.06 -11.87
CA LEU A 123 -11.79 7.91 -10.98
C LEU A 123 -11.00 8.05 -9.67
N ASN A 124 -10.22 9.11 -9.55
CA ASN A 124 -9.49 9.36 -8.31
C ASN A 124 -10.46 9.67 -7.17
N THR A 125 -10.10 9.21 -5.96
CA THR A 125 -10.95 9.30 -4.77
C THR A 125 -11.34 10.74 -4.44
N VAL A 126 -10.45 11.72 -4.71
CA VAL A 126 -10.74 13.15 -4.49
C VAL A 126 -11.83 13.66 -5.44
N SER A 127 -11.82 13.26 -6.71
CA SER A 127 -12.89 13.58 -7.67
C SER A 127 -14.21 12.93 -7.26
N ALA A 128 -14.19 11.70 -6.75
CA ALA A 128 -15.37 11.03 -6.25
C ALA A 128 -15.99 11.77 -5.05
N TRP A 129 -15.19 12.18 -4.07
CA TRP A 129 -15.64 12.98 -2.94
C TRP A 129 -16.21 14.35 -3.34
N LYS A 130 -15.57 15.04 -4.29
CA LYS A 130 -16.11 16.29 -4.84
C LYS A 130 -17.47 16.11 -5.51
N ALA A 131 -17.70 14.96 -6.14
CA ALA A 131 -18.99 14.62 -6.73
C ALA A 131 -20.05 14.44 -5.65
N VAL A 132 -19.72 13.74 -4.56
CA VAL A 132 -20.59 13.57 -3.38
C VAL A 132 -20.95 14.92 -2.77
N GLU A 133 -19.96 15.78 -2.52
CA GLU A 133 -20.16 17.13 -1.97
C GLU A 133 -21.12 17.95 -2.85
N LYS A 134 -20.89 17.95 -4.16
CA LYS A 134 -21.74 18.65 -5.13
C LYS A 134 -23.16 18.08 -5.15
N TYR A 135 -23.30 16.76 -5.15
CA TYR A 135 -24.60 16.08 -5.16
C TYR A 135 -25.40 16.40 -3.89
N GLY A 136 -24.77 16.26 -2.72
CA GLY A 136 -25.40 16.56 -1.44
C GLY A 136 -25.83 18.02 -1.32
N ARG A 137 -24.99 18.98 -1.76
CA ARG A 137 -25.35 20.41 -1.80
C ARG A 137 -26.53 20.73 -2.71
N ILE A 138 -26.71 19.99 -3.80
CA ILE A 138 -27.89 20.12 -4.67
C ILE A 138 -29.15 19.61 -3.97
N PHE A 139 -29.04 18.51 -3.24
CA PHE A 139 -30.19 17.85 -2.61
C PHE A 139 -30.61 18.50 -1.27
N TYR A 140 -29.65 18.84 -0.41
CA TYR A 140 -29.88 19.34 0.94
C TYR A 140 -29.75 20.87 1.07
N GLY A 141 -29.06 21.53 0.14
CA GLY A 141 -28.79 22.96 0.19
C GLY A 141 -27.29 23.27 0.21
N THR A 142 -26.89 24.37 -0.46
CA THR A 142 -25.48 24.71 -0.68
C THR A 142 -24.72 25.04 0.61
N ASP A 143 -25.42 25.59 1.60
CA ASP A 143 -24.86 26.00 2.90
C ASP A 143 -25.19 25.00 4.02
N ASP A 144 -25.98 23.97 3.70
CA ASP A 144 -26.55 23.04 4.69
C ASP A 144 -25.88 21.66 4.66
N PHE A 145 -25.09 21.35 3.65
CA PHE A 145 -24.39 20.07 3.51
C PHE A 145 -22.89 20.24 3.27
N GLU A 146 -22.10 19.50 4.04
CA GLU A 146 -20.65 19.44 3.96
C GLU A 146 -20.18 18.01 4.25
N VAL A 147 -19.20 17.51 3.49
CA VAL A 147 -18.49 16.25 3.76
C VAL A 147 -17.02 16.52 4.07
N ASP A 148 -16.56 16.05 5.24
CA ASP A 148 -15.20 16.28 5.75
C ASP A 148 -14.20 15.24 5.20
N TYR A 149 -14.20 14.98 3.89
CA TYR A 149 -13.48 13.85 3.32
C TYR A 149 -11.95 13.89 3.42
N LEU A 150 -11.34 15.03 3.81
CA LEU A 150 -9.88 15.11 4.02
C LEU A 150 -9.45 14.74 5.44
N VAL A 151 -10.30 14.99 6.45
CA VAL A 151 -9.96 14.84 7.88
C VAL A 151 -10.90 13.89 8.62
N GLY A 152 -12.08 13.66 8.05
CA GLY A 152 -13.15 12.83 8.56
C GLY A 152 -13.40 11.59 7.71
N GLN A 153 -12.51 11.23 6.78
CA GLN A 153 -12.60 9.98 6.04
C GLN A 153 -12.52 8.79 7.00
N ILE A 154 -13.52 7.92 6.93
CA ILE A 154 -13.61 6.68 7.72
C ILE A 154 -13.15 5.50 6.85
N SER A 155 -13.62 5.44 5.60
CA SER A 155 -13.20 4.43 4.63
C SER A 155 -13.36 4.92 3.20
N ALA A 156 -12.50 4.43 2.32
CA ALA A 156 -12.63 4.50 0.87
C ALA A 156 -12.06 3.21 0.31
N PHE A 157 -12.88 2.42 -0.38
CA PHE A 157 -12.46 1.17 -1.01
C PHE A 157 -13.22 0.96 -2.31
N ALA A 158 -12.61 0.23 -3.26
CA ALA A 158 -13.27 -0.15 -4.49
C ALA A 158 -14.32 -1.23 -4.17
N GLU A 159 -15.60 -0.95 -4.43
CA GLU A 159 -16.66 -1.97 -4.40
C GLU A 159 -16.52 -2.91 -5.60
N ASP A 160 -16.13 -2.34 -6.75
CA ASP A 160 -15.79 -3.01 -7.98
C ASP A 160 -14.78 -2.15 -8.78
N GLU A 161 -14.31 -2.66 -9.93
CA GLU A 161 -13.32 -1.99 -10.80
C GLU A 161 -13.70 -0.58 -11.30
N ASN A 162 -14.94 -0.13 -11.05
CA ASN A 162 -15.51 1.12 -11.55
C ASN A 162 -16.25 1.92 -10.47
N THR A 163 -16.32 1.45 -9.22
CA THR A 163 -17.17 2.07 -8.19
C THR A 163 -16.46 2.19 -6.85
N TRP A 164 -16.37 3.41 -6.35
CA TRP A 164 -15.94 3.68 -4.99
C TRP A 164 -17.09 3.50 -4.01
N SER A 165 -16.81 2.82 -2.90
CA SER A 165 -17.59 2.87 -1.67
C SER A 165 -16.90 3.82 -0.69
N LEU A 166 -17.57 4.91 -0.36
CA LEU A 166 -17.01 6.05 0.36
C LEU A 166 -17.76 6.28 1.68
N LYS A 167 -17.01 6.50 2.76
CA LYS A 167 -17.57 6.85 4.07
C LYS A 167 -16.75 7.92 4.78
N ALA A 168 -17.40 8.99 5.20
CA ALA A 168 -16.78 10.09 5.94
C ALA A 168 -17.76 10.76 6.90
N THR A 169 -17.24 11.48 7.89
CA THR A 169 -18.04 12.41 8.68
C THR A 169 -18.35 13.68 7.86
N GLY A 170 -19.35 14.44 8.29
CA GLY A 170 -19.70 15.72 7.68
C GLY A 170 -20.72 16.47 8.52
N LYS A 171 -21.36 17.47 7.90
CA LYS A 171 -22.40 18.28 8.52
C LYS A 171 -23.66 18.35 7.67
N LEU A 172 -24.81 18.27 8.34
CA LEU A 172 -26.12 18.54 7.77
C LEU A 172 -26.88 19.52 8.68
N TYR A 173 -27.24 20.69 8.16
CA TYR A 173 -27.85 21.80 8.92
C TYR A 173 -27.05 22.14 10.20
N GLY A 174 -25.72 22.07 10.12
CA GLY A 174 -24.80 22.33 11.22
C GLY A 174 -24.68 21.21 12.28
N SER A 175 -25.38 20.08 12.11
CA SER A 175 -25.25 18.90 12.97
C SER A 175 -24.27 17.90 12.36
N ASP A 176 -23.45 17.26 13.20
CA ASP A 176 -22.51 16.24 12.74
C ASP A 176 -23.27 15.00 12.26
N VAL A 177 -22.86 14.46 11.11
CA VAL A 177 -23.48 13.29 10.44
C VAL A 177 -22.40 12.38 9.88
N THR A 178 -22.80 11.16 9.53
CA THR A 178 -22.02 10.25 8.69
C THR A 178 -22.60 10.22 7.29
N CYS A 179 -21.72 10.39 6.29
CA CYS A 179 -22.03 10.31 4.88
C CYS A 179 -21.47 8.99 4.32
N GLU A 180 -22.33 8.20 3.69
CA GLU A 180 -21.96 7.01 2.92
C GLU A 180 -22.42 7.19 1.48
N ALA A 181 -21.53 6.96 0.53
CA ALA A 181 -21.82 7.15 -0.88
C ALA A 181 -21.20 6.07 -1.77
N MET A 182 -21.86 5.78 -2.87
CA MET A 182 -21.28 5.00 -3.98
C MET A 182 -21.11 5.90 -5.19
N VAL A 183 -19.91 5.90 -5.77
CA VAL A 183 -19.57 6.80 -6.89
C VAL A 183 -18.89 6.02 -8.01
N THR A 184 -19.37 6.17 -9.23
CA THR A 184 -18.82 5.54 -10.44
C THR A 184 -18.44 6.60 -11.48
N GLY A 185 -18.05 6.16 -12.67
CA GLY A 185 -17.70 7.03 -13.80
C GLY A 185 -16.20 7.30 -13.88
N THR A 186 -15.82 8.55 -14.18
CA THR A 186 -14.42 8.95 -14.32
C THR A 186 -14.12 10.21 -13.52
N SER A 187 -12.84 10.51 -13.32
CA SER A 187 -12.39 11.73 -12.65
C SER A 187 -12.94 13.02 -13.27
N GLU A 188 -13.23 13.01 -14.58
CA GLU A 188 -13.78 14.13 -15.34
C GLU A 188 -15.31 14.20 -15.28
N ASN A 189 -15.97 13.04 -15.20
CA ASN A 189 -17.42 12.92 -15.13
C ASN A 189 -17.83 11.86 -14.10
N PRO A 190 -17.68 12.16 -12.80
CA PRO A 190 -18.08 11.25 -11.75
C PRO A 190 -19.61 11.25 -11.58
N GLU A 191 -20.16 10.09 -11.23
CA GLU A 191 -21.59 9.87 -11.05
C GLU A 191 -21.87 9.28 -9.66
N VAL A 192 -22.65 9.99 -8.86
CA VAL A 192 -23.08 9.53 -7.53
C VAL A 192 -24.29 8.62 -7.71
N LEU A 193 -24.11 7.33 -7.40
CA LEU A 193 -25.16 6.31 -7.46
C LEU A 193 -26.06 6.37 -6.23
N SER A 194 -25.47 6.63 -5.06
CA SER A 194 -26.18 6.74 -3.80
C SER A 194 -25.45 7.70 -2.86
N LEU A 195 -26.23 8.36 -2.00
CA LEU A 195 -25.75 9.16 -0.87
C LEU A 195 -26.73 8.97 0.29
N ASN A 196 -26.24 8.33 1.36
CA ASN A 196 -26.94 8.17 2.63
C ASN A 196 -26.28 9.08 3.68
N VAL A 197 -27.10 9.81 4.43
CA VAL A 197 -26.64 10.75 5.47
C VAL A 197 -27.43 10.45 6.74
N TYR A 198 -26.74 10.20 7.86
CA TYR A 198 -27.38 9.79 9.12
C TYR A 198 -26.61 10.25 10.36
#